data_AF-A0A7Y2UC54-F1
#
_entry.id   AF-A0A7Y2UC54-F1
#
_cell.length_a   1.000
_cell.length_b   1.000
_cell.length_c   1.000
_cell.angle_alpha   90.00
_cell.angle_beta   90.00
_cell.angle_gamma   90.00
#
_symmetry.space_group_name_H-M   'P 1'
#
loop_
_entity.id
_entity.type
_entity.pdbx_description
1 polymer ?
#
loop_
_entity_poly.entity_id
_entity_poly.type
_entity_poly.pdbx_seq_one_letter_code
_entity_poly.pdbx_strand_id
1 'polypeptide(L)'
;MTQFRAAIIGLTLLILSSTSVAGETVSSPDGNIVFSISTNDKNWLVYSISHAAEAVVSESRLGLRFRQQKGFDSGLAIQKSERRDNDETWEQPWGEQRLVRNRYNELLVALKDADGRRLDFRVRVFDDGIGFRYEVPHQPGFDTVDIVDELTEFHLPENSTAWWIPGRAYNRYEYLYRETGLEEIQLAHTPMTLRTPAGTHLSIHEAALLDYAGYVLDQRRENVFQTNLTPWSDGIRVKTQAPFKTPWRTIQVSATATGLLNSNLILNLNEPNKLGDVSWVKPGKYVGIWWAMHIRDRTWGSGPIHGATTRETKRYMDFAAKHGF
;
A
#
# COMPACT_ATOMS: atom_id res chain seq x y z
N MET A 1 31.18 -67.90 40.18
CA MET A 1 30.93 -67.56 38.76
C MET A 1 29.49 -67.12 38.64
N THR A 2 29.25 -65.82 38.63
CA THR A 2 27.90 -65.23 38.64
C THR A 2 27.87 -64.19 37.51
N GLN A 3 27.21 -64.51 36.40
CA GLN A 3 27.09 -63.62 35.24
C GLN A 3 25.81 -62.79 35.36
N PHE A 4 25.95 -61.47 35.46
CA PHE A 4 24.86 -60.51 35.28
C PHE A 4 24.67 -60.24 33.77
N ARG A 5 23.46 -60.46 33.26
CA ARG A 5 23.04 -60.01 31.92
C ARG A 5 22.36 -58.65 32.05
N ALA A 6 22.95 -57.63 31.43
CA ALA A 6 22.34 -56.30 31.31
C ALA A 6 21.32 -56.30 30.15
N ALA A 7 20.08 -55.92 30.44
CA ALA A 7 19.04 -55.71 29.44
C ALA A 7 19.11 -54.25 28.96
N ILE A 8 19.35 -54.05 27.66
CA ILE A 8 19.32 -52.74 27.01
C ILE A 8 17.87 -52.47 26.58
N ILE A 9 17.23 -51.49 27.22
CA ILE A 9 15.91 -51.00 26.85
C ILE A 9 16.10 -49.92 25.79
N GLY A 10 15.69 -50.20 24.55
CA GLY A 10 15.72 -49.24 23.45
C GLY A 10 14.59 -48.22 23.57
N LEU A 11 14.94 -46.96 23.84
CA LEU A 11 14.01 -45.84 23.83
C LEU A 11 13.71 -45.45 22.37
N THR A 12 12.50 -45.73 21.90
CA THR A 12 12.06 -45.36 20.55
C THR A 12 11.58 -43.91 20.59
N LEU A 13 12.37 -43.00 20.02
CA LEU A 13 12.06 -41.57 19.92
C LEU A 13 10.99 -41.36 18.84
N LEU A 14 9.74 -41.11 19.23
CA LEU A 14 8.70 -40.65 18.30
C LEU A 14 9.03 -39.21 17.88
N ILE A 15 9.55 -39.04 16.67
CA ILE A 15 9.68 -37.74 16.03
C ILE A 15 8.28 -37.34 15.55
N LEU A 16 7.58 -36.51 16.33
CA LEU A 16 6.39 -35.81 15.82
C LEU A 16 6.85 -34.81 14.77
N SER A 17 6.67 -35.17 13.49
CA SER A 17 6.75 -34.24 12.38
C SER A 17 5.59 -33.27 12.49
N SER A 18 5.82 -32.08 13.04
CA SER A 18 4.91 -30.95 12.90
C SER A 18 4.88 -30.58 11.41
N THR A 19 3.79 -30.93 10.73
CA THR A 19 3.50 -30.39 9.41
C THR A 19 3.23 -28.90 9.58
N SER A 20 4.26 -28.06 9.45
CA SER A 20 4.05 -26.64 9.24
C SER A 20 3.24 -26.51 7.94
N VAL A 21 2.13 -25.79 7.99
CA VAL A 21 1.43 -25.41 6.77
C VAL A 21 2.41 -24.56 5.97
N ALA A 22 2.85 -25.08 4.83
CA ALA A 22 3.90 -24.45 4.03
C ALA A 22 3.42 -23.06 3.58
N GLY A 23 4.14 -22.01 4.01
CA GLY A 23 3.95 -20.66 3.49
C GLY A 23 4.42 -20.55 2.04
N GLU A 24 4.00 -19.48 1.37
CA GLU A 24 4.40 -19.16 0.01
C GLU A 24 5.33 -17.95 0.01
N THR A 25 6.30 -17.94 -0.91
CA THR A 25 7.24 -16.83 -1.06
C THR A 25 7.40 -16.41 -2.51
N VAL A 26 7.78 -15.14 -2.70
CA VAL A 26 8.19 -14.56 -3.98
C VAL A 26 9.25 -13.48 -3.72
N SER A 27 10.29 -13.48 -4.54
CA SER A 27 11.37 -12.49 -4.47
C SER A 27 11.30 -11.51 -5.63
N SER A 28 11.86 -10.32 -5.44
CA SER A 28 12.20 -9.37 -6.50
C SER A 28 13.07 -10.00 -7.59
N PRO A 29 13.09 -9.44 -8.81
CA PRO A 29 13.97 -9.90 -9.88
C PRO A 29 15.48 -9.94 -9.53
N ASP A 30 15.97 -9.03 -8.69
CA ASP A 30 17.35 -9.04 -8.18
C ASP A 30 17.56 -9.90 -6.91
N GLY A 31 16.46 -10.37 -6.31
CA GLY A 31 16.46 -11.24 -5.13
C GLY A 31 16.63 -10.50 -3.80
N ASN A 32 16.78 -9.18 -3.78
CA ASN A 32 17.05 -8.42 -2.55
C ASN A 32 15.82 -8.27 -1.67
N ILE A 33 14.65 -8.09 -2.28
CA ILE A 33 13.36 -8.04 -1.58
C ILE A 33 12.68 -9.40 -1.64
N VAL A 34 12.23 -9.93 -0.50
CA VAL A 34 11.49 -11.18 -0.40
C VAL A 34 10.18 -10.97 0.36
N PHE A 35 9.07 -11.35 -0.25
CA PHE A 35 7.75 -11.38 0.36
C PHE A 35 7.40 -12.82 0.74
N SER A 36 6.92 -13.02 1.98
CA SER A 36 6.44 -14.32 2.48
C SER A 36 5.02 -14.19 3.01
N ILE A 37 4.17 -15.19 2.75
CA ILE A 37 2.78 -15.25 3.24
C ILE A 37 2.44 -16.63 3.75
N SER A 38 1.77 -16.71 4.89
CA SER A 38 1.41 -17.96 5.54
C SER A 38 0.17 -17.80 6.43
N THR A 39 -0.24 -18.89 7.07
CA THR A 39 -1.23 -18.85 8.15
C THR A 39 -0.52 -19.15 9.46
N ASN A 40 -0.70 -18.30 10.48
CA ASN A 40 -0.05 -18.48 11.78
C ASN A 40 -0.89 -19.34 12.74
N ASP A 41 -0.38 -19.56 13.96
CA ASP A 41 -1.03 -20.39 15.00
C ASP A 41 -2.38 -19.82 15.49
N LYS A 42 -2.64 -18.53 15.24
CA LYS A 42 -3.94 -17.88 15.52
C LYS A 42 -4.93 -18.03 14.37
N ASN A 43 -4.56 -18.80 13.35
CA ASN A 43 -5.34 -19.01 12.13
C ASN A 43 -5.57 -17.70 11.35
N TRP A 44 -4.62 -16.77 11.42
CA TRP A 44 -4.64 -15.52 10.64
C TRP A 44 -3.76 -15.67 9.42
N LEU A 45 -4.22 -15.12 8.29
CA LEU A 45 -3.35 -14.87 7.14
C LEU A 45 -2.38 -13.75 7.51
N VAL A 46 -1.10 -14.01 7.38
CA VAL A 46 -0.03 -13.08 7.73
C VAL A 46 1.01 -13.01 6.63
N TYR A 47 1.70 -11.88 6.53
CA TYR A 47 2.85 -11.72 5.64
C TYR A 47 4.04 -11.08 6.36
N SER A 48 5.21 -11.22 5.75
CA SER A 48 6.43 -10.51 6.13
C SER A 48 7.24 -10.14 4.88
N ILE A 49 8.11 -9.15 5.03
CA ILE A 49 8.99 -8.66 3.96
C ILE A 49 10.39 -8.49 4.52
N SER A 50 11.38 -9.00 3.79
CA SER A 50 12.79 -8.71 4.02
C SER A 50 13.43 -7.98 2.84
N HIS A 51 14.46 -7.19 3.13
CA HIS A 51 15.34 -6.52 2.17
C HIS A 51 16.80 -6.76 2.55
N ALA A 52 17.58 -7.41 1.70
CA ALA A 52 18.98 -7.75 1.97
C ALA A 52 19.19 -8.42 3.35
N ALA A 53 18.29 -9.34 3.72
CA ALA A 53 18.18 -10.03 5.01
C ALA A 53 17.69 -9.20 6.23
N GLU A 54 17.48 -7.89 6.10
CA GLU A 54 16.79 -7.08 7.11
C GLU A 54 15.28 -7.33 7.03
N ALA A 55 14.63 -7.63 8.16
CA ALA A 55 13.16 -7.68 8.22
C ALA A 55 12.61 -6.25 8.25
N VAL A 56 12.12 -5.76 7.09
CA VAL A 56 11.56 -4.41 6.94
C VAL A 56 10.06 -4.36 7.23
N VAL A 57 9.38 -5.51 7.13
CA VAL A 57 8.04 -5.72 7.69
C VAL A 57 8.01 -7.09 8.35
N SER A 58 7.86 -7.10 9.67
CA SER A 58 7.68 -8.32 10.46
C SER A 58 6.29 -8.92 10.24
N GLU A 59 5.99 -10.08 10.85
CA GLU A 59 4.68 -10.72 10.75
C GLU A 59 3.54 -9.71 10.94
N SER A 60 2.75 -9.55 9.87
CA SER A 60 1.69 -8.54 9.75
C SER A 60 0.43 -9.19 9.23
N ARG A 61 -0.70 -8.95 9.91
CA ARG A 61 -2.00 -9.54 9.56
C ARG A 61 -2.55 -9.01 8.24
N LEU A 62 -3.32 -9.86 7.58
CA LEU A 62 -4.18 -9.56 6.45
C LEU A 62 -5.62 -9.95 6.77
N GLY A 63 -6.58 -9.27 6.14
CA GLY A 63 -7.99 -9.65 6.22
C GLY A 63 -8.98 -8.52 5.95
N LEU A 64 -10.23 -8.91 5.75
CA LEU A 64 -11.36 -8.00 5.52
C LEU A 64 -12.50 -8.34 6.46
N ARG A 65 -13.17 -7.32 7.00
CA ARG A 65 -14.42 -7.50 7.76
C ARG A 65 -15.57 -6.83 7.04
N PHE A 66 -16.70 -7.52 7.03
CA PHE A 66 -17.90 -7.08 6.36
C PHE A 66 -19.00 -6.82 7.40
N ARG A 67 -19.96 -5.96 7.07
CA ARG A 67 -21.08 -5.63 7.96
C ARG A 67 -22.04 -6.81 8.12
N GLN A 68 -22.41 -7.46 7.01
CA GLN A 68 -23.42 -8.52 6.98
C GLN A 68 -22.81 -9.92 6.81
N GLN A 69 -21.64 -10.03 6.17
CA GLN A 69 -20.97 -11.30 5.89
C GLN A 69 -19.97 -11.63 6.99
N LYS A 70 -19.73 -12.93 7.23
CA LYS A 70 -18.60 -13.37 8.05
C LYS A 70 -17.30 -12.79 7.49
N GLY A 71 -16.39 -12.35 8.35
CA GLY A 71 -15.11 -11.79 7.93
C GLY A 71 -14.23 -12.79 7.16
N PHE A 72 -13.30 -12.25 6.39
CA PHE A 72 -12.06 -12.92 6.01
C PHE A 72 -10.96 -12.52 6.99
N ASP A 73 -11.23 -12.64 8.28
CA ASP A 73 -10.33 -12.21 9.36
C ASP A 73 -9.64 -13.37 10.09
N SER A 74 -10.06 -14.61 9.87
CA SER A 74 -9.36 -15.83 10.26
C SER A 74 -9.83 -17.04 9.44
N GLY A 75 -9.11 -18.15 9.52
CA GLY A 75 -9.53 -19.42 8.92
C GLY A 75 -9.43 -19.51 7.42
N LEU A 76 -8.65 -18.62 6.79
CA LEU A 76 -8.28 -18.73 5.39
C LEU A 76 -7.15 -19.74 5.23
N ALA A 77 -7.37 -20.77 4.42
CA ALA A 77 -6.38 -21.75 4.05
C ALA A 77 -5.87 -21.50 2.63
N ILE A 78 -4.55 -21.53 2.44
CA ILE A 78 -3.92 -21.50 1.12
C ILE A 78 -4.30 -22.78 0.37
N GLN A 79 -4.90 -22.62 -0.81
CA GLN A 79 -5.34 -23.74 -1.65
C GLN A 79 -4.33 -24.03 -2.75
N LYS A 80 -3.88 -22.97 -3.43
CA LYS A 80 -2.89 -23.01 -4.51
C LYS A 80 -2.21 -21.67 -4.65
N SER A 81 -1.02 -21.69 -5.24
CA SER A 81 -0.27 -20.51 -5.65
C SER A 81 0.01 -20.54 -7.16
N GLU A 82 -0.03 -19.37 -7.80
CA GLU A 82 0.38 -19.18 -9.19
C GLU A 82 1.47 -18.10 -9.23
N ARG A 83 2.56 -18.37 -9.95
CA ARG A 83 3.70 -17.46 -10.11
C ARG A 83 3.80 -16.98 -11.54
N ARG A 84 4.13 -15.71 -11.73
CA ARG A 84 4.39 -15.08 -13.04
C ARG A 84 5.51 -14.07 -12.90
N ASP A 85 6.11 -13.69 -14.01
CA ASP A 85 7.00 -12.55 -14.11
C ASP A 85 6.51 -11.59 -15.20
N ASN A 86 7.01 -10.36 -15.16
CA ASN A 86 6.76 -9.35 -16.17
C ASN A 86 8.03 -8.52 -16.36
N ASP A 87 8.35 -8.17 -17.59
CA ASP A 87 9.41 -7.24 -17.94
C ASP A 87 9.04 -6.50 -19.23
N GLU A 88 8.29 -5.42 -19.06
CA GLU A 88 7.82 -4.59 -20.17
C GLU A 88 8.22 -3.13 -19.96
N THR A 89 8.28 -2.34 -21.03
CA THR A 89 8.48 -0.90 -20.96
C THR A 89 7.31 -0.21 -21.64
N TRP A 90 6.75 0.82 -20.99
CA TRP A 90 5.68 1.64 -21.53
C TRP A 90 6.10 3.12 -21.58
N GLU A 91 5.39 3.93 -22.35
CA GLU A 91 5.70 5.34 -22.57
C GLU A 91 4.65 6.25 -21.92
N GLN A 92 5.12 7.24 -21.14
CA GLN A 92 4.27 8.27 -20.57
C GLN A 92 3.96 9.35 -21.61
N PRO A 93 2.69 9.79 -21.74
CA PRO A 93 2.36 10.94 -22.58
C PRO A 93 2.96 12.25 -22.04
N TRP A 94 3.17 12.31 -20.73
CA TRP A 94 3.86 13.37 -19.99
C TRP A 94 4.29 12.78 -18.64
N GLY A 95 5.37 13.28 -18.05
CA GLY A 95 5.86 12.78 -16.77
C GLY A 95 7.29 13.23 -16.50
N GLU A 96 7.82 12.79 -15.37
CA GLU A 96 9.22 12.91 -14.95
C GLU A 96 10.18 12.13 -15.86
N GLN A 97 9.69 11.08 -16.52
CA GLN A 97 10.46 10.30 -17.50
C GLN A 97 9.57 9.78 -18.64
N ARG A 98 10.14 9.65 -19.83
CA ARG A 98 9.40 9.21 -21.02
C ARG A 98 9.10 7.72 -21.00
N LEU A 99 10.11 6.90 -20.72
CA LEU A 99 10.00 5.44 -20.73
C LEU A 99 10.01 4.91 -19.30
N VAL A 100 9.05 4.07 -18.96
CA VAL A 100 8.90 3.46 -17.64
C VAL A 100 8.97 1.95 -17.79
N ARG A 101 9.96 1.33 -17.14
CA ARG A 101 10.08 -0.13 -17.07
C ARG A 101 9.19 -0.68 -15.97
N ASN A 102 8.46 -1.75 -16.28
CA ASN A 102 7.59 -2.49 -15.39
C ASN A 102 8.13 -3.91 -15.25
N ARG A 103 9.05 -4.10 -14.31
CA ARG A 103 9.72 -5.39 -14.08
C ARG A 103 9.41 -5.91 -12.67
N TYR A 104 8.74 -7.04 -12.56
CA TYR A 104 8.38 -7.65 -11.28
C TYR A 104 8.24 -9.16 -11.39
N ASN A 105 8.35 -9.82 -10.25
CA ASN A 105 7.83 -11.16 -10.04
C ASN A 105 6.48 -11.07 -9.30
N GLU A 106 5.52 -11.92 -9.67
CA GLU A 106 4.16 -11.92 -9.14
C GLU A 106 3.83 -13.28 -8.51
N LEU A 107 3.10 -13.23 -7.40
CA LEU A 107 2.51 -14.38 -6.74
C LEU A 107 1.02 -14.10 -6.52
N LEU A 108 0.18 -15.01 -7.01
CA LEU A 108 -1.25 -15.08 -6.71
C LEU A 108 -1.50 -16.25 -5.77
N VAL A 109 -1.99 -15.97 -4.57
CA VAL A 109 -2.36 -16.98 -3.57
C VAL A 109 -3.88 -17.10 -3.54
N ALA A 110 -4.41 -18.25 -3.94
CA ALA A 110 -5.84 -18.53 -3.86
C ALA A 110 -6.18 -19.09 -2.47
N LEU A 111 -7.03 -18.38 -1.74
CA LEU A 111 -7.41 -18.72 -0.37
C LEU A 111 -8.87 -19.14 -0.32
N LYS A 112 -9.18 -20.03 0.62
CA LYS A 112 -10.55 -20.40 0.97
C LYS A 112 -10.75 -20.46 2.47
N ASP A 113 -11.91 -20.08 2.94
CA ASP A 113 -12.33 -20.40 4.30
C ASP A 113 -13.04 -21.75 4.40
N ALA A 114 -13.40 -22.13 5.64
CA ALA A 114 -14.13 -23.39 5.91
C ALA A 114 -15.51 -23.48 5.25
N ASP A 115 -16.12 -22.34 4.92
CA ASP A 115 -17.42 -22.26 4.24
C ASP A 115 -17.25 -22.30 2.70
N GLY A 116 -16.01 -22.47 2.21
CA GLY A 116 -15.66 -22.52 0.80
C GLY A 116 -15.60 -21.17 0.10
N ARG A 117 -15.75 -20.06 0.84
CA ARG A 117 -15.68 -18.69 0.31
C ARG A 117 -14.25 -18.36 -0.09
N ARG A 118 -14.10 -17.68 -1.21
CA ARG A 118 -12.83 -17.43 -1.89
C ARG A 118 -12.36 -16.00 -1.69
N LEU A 119 -11.06 -15.87 -1.44
CA LEU A 119 -10.30 -14.64 -1.45
C LEU A 119 -8.99 -14.93 -2.17
N ASP A 120 -8.66 -14.17 -3.20
CA ASP A 120 -7.35 -14.25 -3.81
C ASP A 120 -6.48 -13.10 -3.28
N PHE A 121 -5.19 -13.36 -3.06
CA PHE A 121 -4.23 -12.35 -2.64
C PHE A 121 -3.13 -12.27 -3.68
N ARG A 122 -2.97 -11.09 -4.31
CA ARG A 122 -1.98 -10.87 -5.36
C ARG A 122 -0.89 -9.95 -4.83
N VAL A 123 0.37 -10.35 -5.02
CA VAL A 123 1.55 -9.54 -4.72
C VAL A 123 2.45 -9.47 -5.95
N ARG A 124 2.99 -8.27 -6.20
CA ARG A 124 4.06 -8.00 -7.17
C ARG A 124 5.25 -7.46 -6.42
N VAL A 125 6.42 -8.05 -6.66
CA VAL A 125 7.69 -7.68 -6.04
C VAL A 125 8.62 -7.16 -7.13
N PHE A 126 8.99 -5.89 -6.99
CA PHE A 126 9.91 -5.15 -7.83
C PHE A 126 11.26 -5.05 -7.12
N ASP A 127 12.32 -4.65 -7.83
CA ASP A 127 13.64 -4.43 -7.23
C ASP A 127 13.63 -3.25 -6.21
N ASP A 128 12.63 -2.36 -6.29
CA ASP A 128 12.49 -1.13 -5.50
C ASP A 128 11.25 -1.09 -4.59
N GLY A 129 10.50 -2.20 -4.50
CA GLY A 129 9.34 -2.27 -3.62
C GLY A 129 8.36 -3.40 -3.89
N ILE A 130 7.26 -3.38 -3.16
CA ILE A 130 6.19 -4.39 -3.21
C ILE A 130 4.86 -3.69 -3.39
N GLY A 131 3.99 -4.24 -4.23
CA GLY A 131 2.57 -3.93 -4.26
C GLY A 131 1.74 -5.19 -4.00
N PHE A 132 0.78 -5.15 -3.08
CA PHE A 132 -0.16 -6.26 -2.89
C PHE A 132 -1.61 -5.79 -2.78
N ARG A 133 -2.56 -6.67 -3.11
CA ARG A 133 -4.01 -6.40 -3.00
C ARG A 133 -4.82 -7.67 -2.79
N TYR A 134 -6.03 -7.49 -2.28
CA TYR A 134 -7.05 -8.52 -2.24
C TYR A 134 -7.86 -8.52 -3.54
N GLU A 135 -8.23 -9.70 -4.03
CA GLU A 135 -9.13 -9.89 -5.16
C GLU A 135 -10.25 -10.84 -4.71
N VAL A 136 -11.48 -10.33 -4.59
CA VAL A 136 -12.65 -11.15 -4.21
C VAL A 136 -13.41 -11.50 -5.48
N PRO A 137 -13.38 -12.77 -5.92
CA PRO A 137 -14.08 -13.18 -7.13
C PRO A 137 -15.58 -13.24 -6.91
N HIS A 138 -16.33 -13.25 -8.02
CA HIS A 138 -17.75 -13.60 -8.01
C HIS A 138 -17.94 -14.99 -7.37
N GLN A 139 -18.89 -15.10 -6.45
CA GLN A 139 -19.18 -16.34 -5.74
C GLN A 139 -20.56 -16.29 -5.06
N PRO A 140 -21.22 -17.46 -4.86
CA PRO A 140 -22.56 -17.50 -4.27
C PRO A 140 -22.62 -16.81 -2.89
N GLY A 141 -23.61 -15.95 -2.70
CA GLY A 141 -23.86 -15.27 -1.42
C GLY A 141 -22.94 -14.09 -1.12
N PHE A 142 -22.18 -13.60 -2.11
CA PHE A 142 -21.21 -12.50 -1.95
C PHE A 142 -21.39 -11.36 -2.97
N ASP A 143 -22.61 -11.16 -3.49
CA ASP A 143 -22.87 -10.23 -4.59
C ASP A 143 -22.69 -8.77 -4.19
N THR A 144 -23.28 -8.33 -3.08
CA THR A 144 -23.12 -6.98 -2.52
C THR A 144 -22.63 -7.08 -1.09
N VAL A 145 -21.55 -6.36 -0.78
CA VAL A 145 -20.94 -6.38 0.55
C VAL A 145 -20.51 -4.98 1.00
N ASP A 146 -20.73 -4.71 2.29
CA ASP A 146 -20.23 -3.51 2.95
C ASP A 146 -18.99 -3.89 3.78
N ILE A 147 -17.83 -3.34 3.42
CA ILE A 147 -16.59 -3.48 4.19
C ILE A 147 -16.63 -2.50 5.36
N VAL A 148 -16.41 -3.00 6.57
CA VAL A 148 -16.38 -2.21 7.81
C VAL A 148 -14.98 -2.05 8.38
N ASP A 149 -14.06 -2.93 8.00
CA ASP A 149 -12.65 -2.86 8.40
C ASP A 149 -11.75 -3.59 7.39
N GLU A 150 -10.54 -3.07 7.24
CA GLU A 150 -9.44 -3.74 6.54
C GLU A 150 -8.32 -3.98 7.55
N LEU A 151 -7.94 -5.24 7.72
CA LEU A 151 -7.04 -5.70 8.78
C LEU A 151 -5.58 -5.75 8.32
N THR A 152 -5.26 -5.10 7.21
CA THR A 152 -3.91 -5.04 6.66
C THR A 152 -3.00 -4.30 7.63
N GLU A 153 -2.01 -5.00 8.16
CA GLU A 153 -1.01 -4.46 9.08
C GLU A 153 0.34 -4.21 8.39
N PHE A 154 1.15 -3.37 9.02
CA PHE A 154 2.54 -3.09 8.73
C PHE A 154 3.27 -3.05 10.09
N HIS A 155 3.91 -4.16 10.45
CA HIS A 155 4.74 -4.26 11.64
C HIS A 155 6.16 -3.81 11.30
N LEU A 156 6.45 -2.55 11.64
CA LEU A 156 7.66 -1.84 11.22
C LEU A 156 8.83 -2.06 12.20
N PRO A 157 10.08 -1.87 11.75
CA PRO A 157 11.25 -2.02 12.63
C PRO A 157 11.24 -0.98 13.75
N GLU A 158 11.48 -1.44 14.97
CA GLU A 158 11.61 -0.58 16.15
C GLU A 158 12.72 0.46 15.96
N ASN A 159 12.64 1.58 16.68
CA ASN A 159 13.62 2.67 16.62
C ASN A 159 13.81 3.31 15.22
N SER A 160 12.84 3.13 14.31
CA SER A 160 12.84 3.84 13.02
C SER A 160 12.49 5.32 13.19
N THR A 161 13.09 6.17 12.37
CA THR A 161 12.71 7.59 12.25
C THR A 161 11.73 7.77 11.09
N ALA A 162 10.63 8.49 11.30
CA ALA A 162 9.60 8.69 10.28
C ALA A 162 9.34 10.17 10.00
N TRP A 163 8.99 10.45 8.74
CA TRP A 163 8.52 11.73 8.24
C TRP A 163 7.06 11.62 7.82
N TRP A 164 6.19 12.30 8.56
CA TRP A 164 4.73 12.09 8.44
C TRP A 164 3.91 13.34 8.74
N ILE A 165 2.65 13.30 8.32
CA ILE A 165 1.61 14.29 8.68
C ILE A 165 0.42 13.59 9.34
N PRO A 166 -0.30 14.25 10.27
CA PRO A 166 -1.35 13.60 11.04
C PRO A 166 -2.53 13.18 10.18
N GLY A 167 -2.98 11.93 10.36
CA GLY A 167 -4.18 11.40 9.74
C GLY A 167 -5.45 11.94 10.40
N ARG A 168 -6.50 12.17 9.60
CA ARG A 168 -7.86 12.58 10.06
C ARG A 168 -7.90 13.94 10.80
N ALA A 169 -6.87 14.75 10.66
CA ALA A 169 -6.86 16.09 11.20
C ALA A 169 -7.72 17.04 10.33
N TYR A 170 -8.20 18.15 10.93
CA TYR A 170 -9.20 19.02 10.29
C TYR A 170 -8.72 19.63 8.96
N ASN A 171 -7.41 19.86 8.80
CA ASN A 171 -6.85 20.53 7.64
C ASN A 171 -6.41 19.58 6.52
N ARG A 172 -6.97 18.36 6.48
CA ARG A 172 -6.69 17.36 5.44
C ARG A 172 -5.18 17.07 5.38
N TYR A 173 -4.55 17.22 4.22
CA TYR A 173 -3.13 16.99 3.99
C TYR A 173 -2.25 18.25 4.18
N GLU A 174 -2.83 19.41 4.47
CA GLU A 174 -2.11 20.71 4.54
C GLU A 174 -1.48 20.91 5.92
N TYR A 175 -0.54 20.02 6.28
CA TYR A 175 0.26 20.07 7.50
C TYR A 175 1.75 20.05 7.16
N LEU A 176 2.56 20.64 8.05
CA LEU A 176 4.02 20.45 7.99
C LEU A 176 4.36 19.01 8.43
N TYR A 177 5.35 18.43 7.76
CA TYR A 177 5.90 17.14 8.14
C TYR A 177 6.55 17.21 9.52
N ARG A 178 6.37 16.15 10.29
CA ARG A 178 7.07 15.90 11.56
C ARG A 178 8.16 14.87 11.33
N GLU A 179 9.25 14.99 12.05
CA GLU A 179 10.33 14.00 12.12
C GLU A 179 10.38 13.46 13.55
N THR A 180 9.97 12.21 13.75
CA THR A 180 9.82 11.59 15.08
C THR A 180 10.16 10.09 15.03
N GLY A 181 10.25 9.45 16.20
CA GLY A 181 10.13 8.00 16.31
C GLY A 181 8.71 7.51 15.98
N LEU A 182 8.55 6.19 15.80
CA LEU A 182 7.25 5.58 15.48
C LEU A 182 6.28 5.67 16.66
N GLU A 183 6.76 5.65 17.89
CA GLU A 183 5.99 5.74 19.13
C GLU A 183 5.19 7.05 19.27
N GLU A 184 5.58 8.10 18.56
CA GLU A 184 4.85 9.39 18.54
C GLU A 184 3.68 9.41 17.53
N ILE A 185 3.51 8.35 16.74
CA ILE A 185 2.59 8.32 15.61
C ILE A 185 1.34 7.52 15.95
N GLN A 186 0.25 8.18 16.35
CA GLN A 186 -1.03 7.47 16.46
C GLN A 186 -1.69 7.25 15.09
N LEU A 187 -1.82 8.31 14.29
CA LEU A 187 -2.46 8.29 12.98
C LEU A 187 -1.64 9.09 11.97
N ALA A 188 -1.26 8.49 10.85
CA ALA A 188 -0.53 9.16 9.77
C ALA A 188 -1.21 9.01 8.41
N HIS A 189 -1.20 10.07 7.60
CA HIS A 189 -1.51 9.92 6.17
C HIS A 189 -0.38 9.17 5.45
N THR A 190 -0.73 8.57 4.32
CA THR A 190 0.25 8.06 3.35
C THR A 190 0.46 9.06 2.21
N PRO A 191 1.64 9.09 1.54
CA PRO A 191 2.83 8.29 1.80
C PRO A 191 3.45 8.59 3.18
N MET A 192 3.67 7.55 3.98
CA MET A 192 4.41 7.66 5.24
C MET A 192 5.80 7.11 4.99
N THR A 193 6.81 7.96 5.13
CA THR A 193 8.21 7.61 4.83
C THR A 193 8.98 7.44 6.12
N LEU A 194 9.83 6.42 6.19
CA LEU A 194 10.68 6.17 7.34
C LEU A 194 12.06 5.66 6.96
N ARG A 195 12.98 5.71 7.91
CA ARG A 195 14.32 5.13 7.83
C ARG A 195 14.53 4.22 9.04
N THR A 196 14.89 2.97 8.79
CA THR A 196 15.19 1.98 9.82
C THR A 196 16.54 2.27 10.49
N PRO A 197 16.84 1.67 11.66
CA PRO A 197 18.15 1.78 12.29
C PRO A 197 19.31 1.29 11.40
N ALA A 198 19.06 0.35 10.48
CA ALA A 198 20.05 -0.14 9.52
C ALA A 198 20.29 0.84 8.36
N GLY A 199 19.50 1.91 8.25
CA GLY A 199 19.60 2.91 7.19
C GLY A 199 18.71 2.63 5.97
N THR A 200 17.95 1.53 5.96
CA THR A 200 16.98 1.24 4.90
C THR A 200 15.83 2.24 4.96
N HIS A 201 15.46 2.78 3.81
CA HIS A 201 14.36 3.72 3.67
C HIS A 201 13.12 2.97 3.16
N LEU A 202 11.97 3.23 3.79
CA LEU A 202 10.67 2.70 3.38
C LEU A 202 9.69 3.84 3.10
N SER A 203 8.76 3.65 2.15
CA SER A 203 7.57 4.49 2.03
C SER A 203 6.32 3.62 1.85
N ILE A 204 5.37 3.76 2.76
CA ILE A 204 4.09 3.04 2.72
C ILE A 204 3.03 3.93 2.08
N HIS A 205 2.38 3.43 1.04
CA HIS A 205 1.33 4.13 0.29
C HIS A 205 0.33 3.18 -0.37
N GLU A 206 -0.49 3.70 -1.27
CA GLU A 206 -1.39 2.93 -2.13
C GLU A 206 -1.31 3.37 -3.59
N ALA A 207 -1.73 2.47 -4.48
CA ALA A 207 -1.87 2.74 -5.91
C ALA A 207 -3.22 2.23 -6.44
N ALA A 208 -3.73 2.87 -7.49
CA ALA A 208 -5.03 2.59 -8.11
C ALA A 208 -6.21 2.65 -7.11
N LEU A 209 -6.31 3.75 -6.34
CA LEU A 209 -7.46 4.02 -5.48
C LEU A 209 -8.71 4.34 -6.32
N LEU A 210 -9.45 3.30 -6.72
CA LEU A 210 -10.67 3.36 -7.52
C LEU A 210 -11.79 2.59 -6.81
N ASP A 211 -12.99 3.18 -6.71
CA ASP A 211 -14.19 2.59 -6.09
C ASP A 211 -13.95 1.98 -4.68
N TYR A 212 -13.03 2.60 -3.93
CA TYR A 212 -12.60 2.15 -2.60
C TYR A 212 -12.26 3.36 -1.72
N ALA A 213 -12.16 3.15 -0.40
CA ALA A 213 -11.79 4.21 0.53
C ALA A 213 -10.27 4.31 0.68
N GLY A 214 -9.73 5.54 0.60
CA GLY A 214 -8.33 5.80 0.97
C GLY A 214 -8.13 5.62 2.48
N TYR A 215 -6.89 5.37 2.91
CA TYR A 215 -6.60 5.05 4.31
C TYR A 215 -5.61 6.00 4.98
N VAL A 216 -5.65 5.98 6.32
CA VAL A 216 -4.56 6.45 7.18
C VAL A 216 -3.96 5.23 7.88
N LEU A 217 -2.67 5.30 8.20
CA LEU A 217 -2.02 4.30 9.05
C LEU A 217 -2.36 4.58 10.51
N ASP A 218 -2.91 3.60 11.20
CA ASP A 218 -3.33 3.68 12.60
C ASP A 218 -2.50 2.72 13.45
N GLN A 219 -1.66 3.27 14.33
CA GLN A 219 -0.81 2.46 15.20
C GLN A 219 -1.66 1.81 16.30
N ARG A 220 -1.89 0.50 16.19
CA ARG A 220 -2.77 -0.27 17.08
C ARG A 220 -2.02 -0.82 18.29
N ARG A 221 -0.73 -1.08 18.09
CA ARG A 221 0.26 -1.53 19.08
C ARG A 221 1.60 -0.92 18.69
N GLU A 222 2.56 -0.98 19.60
CA GLU A 222 3.93 -0.52 19.34
C GLU A 222 4.44 -1.06 17.99
N ASN A 223 4.78 -0.15 17.09
CA ASN A 223 5.29 -0.38 15.73
C ASN A 223 4.36 -1.17 14.78
N VAL A 224 3.11 -1.47 15.17
CA VAL A 224 2.12 -2.17 14.34
C VAL A 224 1.06 -1.19 13.85
N PHE A 225 1.17 -0.81 12.58
CA PHE A 225 0.22 0.08 11.92
C PHE A 225 -0.81 -0.74 11.13
N GLN A 226 -2.09 -0.46 11.32
CA GLN A 226 -3.18 -1.06 10.54
C GLN A 226 -3.73 -0.02 9.56
N THR A 227 -4.19 -0.44 8.39
CA THR A 227 -5.01 0.41 7.52
C THR A 227 -6.29 0.84 8.24
N ASN A 228 -6.54 2.14 8.32
CA ASN A 228 -7.81 2.71 8.79
C ASN A 228 -8.50 3.44 7.64
N LEU A 229 -9.33 2.68 6.91
CA LEU A 229 -10.09 3.17 5.76
C LEU A 229 -10.97 4.36 6.14
N THR A 230 -11.04 5.38 5.29
CA THR A 230 -11.90 6.55 5.52
C THR A 230 -13.37 6.16 5.39
N PRO A 231 -14.20 6.33 6.44
CA PRO A 231 -15.58 5.88 6.41
C PRO A 231 -16.48 6.83 5.62
N TRP A 232 -17.57 6.29 5.10
CA TRP A 232 -18.78 7.03 4.77
C TRP A 232 -19.40 7.62 6.04
N SER A 233 -20.32 8.57 5.87
CA SER A 233 -21.02 9.21 7.00
C SER A 233 -21.83 8.22 7.86
N ASP A 234 -22.21 7.06 7.33
CA ASP A 234 -22.91 5.99 8.05
C ASP A 234 -21.96 4.97 8.72
N GLY A 235 -20.65 5.21 8.66
CA GLY A 235 -19.61 4.38 9.28
C GLY A 235 -19.12 3.20 8.45
N ILE A 236 -19.81 2.82 7.37
CA ILE A 236 -19.31 1.81 6.43
C ILE A 236 -18.04 2.36 5.76
N ARG A 237 -17.03 1.52 5.54
CA ARG A 237 -15.78 1.95 4.88
C ARG A 237 -15.91 1.91 3.37
N VAL A 238 -16.39 0.80 2.83
CA VAL A 238 -16.57 0.62 1.38
C VAL A 238 -17.86 -0.13 1.13
N LYS A 239 -18.65 0.36 0.16
CA LYS A 239 -19.86 -0.31 -0.34
C LYS A 239 -19.51 -0.83 -1.73
N THR A 240 -19.50 -2.15 -1.92
CA THR A 240 -18.99 -2.76 -3.16
C THR A 240 -19.75 -4.03 -3.54
N GLN A 241 -19.45 -4.57 -4.72
CA GLN A 241 -20.05 -5.78 -5.26
C GLN A 241 -18.97 -6.72 -5.80
N ALA A 242 -19.13 -8.02 -5.63
CA ALA A 242 -18.20 -8.98 -6.23
C ALA A 242 -18.47 -9.13 -7.74
N PRO A 243 -17.43 -9.27 -8.58
CA PRO A 243 -16.02 -9.27 -8.20
C PRO A 243 -15.49 -7.86 -7.92
N PHE A 244 -14.65 -7.73 -6.89
CA PHE A 244 -13.94 -6.48 -6.60
C PHE A 244 -12.47 -6.73 -6.25
N LYS A 245 -11.68 -5.66 -6.30
CA LYS A 245 -10.29 -5.64 -5.88
C LYS A 245 -10.08 -4.47 -4.93
N THR A 246 -9.22 -4.63 -3.94
CA THR A 246 -8.74 -3.46 -3.22
C THR A 246 -7.74 -2.69 -4.10
N PRO A 247 -7.51 -1.41 -3.83
CA PRO A 247 -6.31 -0.73 -4.28
C PRO A 247 -5.08 -1.51 -3.83
N TRP A 248 -3.97 -1.29 -4.52
CA TRP A 248 -2.70 -1.84 -4.08
C TRP A 248 -2.26 -1.15 -2.79
N ARG A 249 -1.75 -1.91 -1.84
CA ARG A 249 -0.92 -1.39 -0.74
C ARG A 249 0.52 -1.54 -1.18
N THR A 250 1.28 -0.47 -1.05
CA THR A 250 2.62 -0.38 -1.59
C THR A 250 3.62 -0.10 -0.50
N ILE A 251 4.78 -0.73 -0.60
CA ILE A 251 5.93 -0.48 0.26
C ILE A 251 7.12 -0.32 -0.66
N GLN A 252 7.54 0.92 -0.88
CA GLN A 252 8.82 1.19 -1.55
C GLN A 252 9.94 0.90 -0.56
N VAL A 253 11.03 0.29 -1.02
CA VAL A 253 12.17 -0.12 -0.19
C VAL A 253 13.46 0.22 -0.90
N SER A 254 14.38 0.89 -0.21
CA SER A 254 15.67 1.27 -0.79
C SER A 254 16.74 1.50 0.27
N ALA A 255 17.99 1.19 -0.05
CA ALA A 255 19.15 1.55 0.78
C ALA A 255 19.39 3.07 0.88
N THR A 256 18.84 3.86 -0.05
CA THR A 256 18.98 5.33 -0.08
C THR A 256 17.64 6.03 -0.21
N ALA A 257 17.53 7.24 0.33
CA ALA A 257 16.34 8.08 0.15
C ALA A 257 16.03 8.36 -1.34
N THR A 258 17.06 8.54 -2.18
CA THR A 258 16.86 8.79 -3.61
C THR A 258 16.32 7.58 -4.37
N GLY A 259 16.56 6.35 -3.89
CA GLY A 259 15.93 5.17 -4.48
C GLY A 259 14.42 5.15 -4.31
N LEU A 260 13.87 5.74 -3.23
CA LEU A 260 12.41 5.93 -3.11
C LEU A 260 11.87 6.88 -4.19
N LEU A 261 12.60 7.95 -4.50
CA LEU A 261 12.21 8.93 -5.52
C LEU A 261 12.31 8.39 -6.94
N ASN A 262 13.27 7.51 -7.21
CA ASN A 262 13.52 6.96 -8.54
C ASN A 262 12.60 5.78 -8.88
N SER A 263 11.73 5.38 -7.95
CA SER A 263 10.87 4.23 -8.10
C SER A 263 9.61 4.56 -8.91
N ASN A 264 9.27 3.68 -9.85
CA ASN A 264 8.05 3.77 -10.67
C ASN A 264 6.90 2.91 -10.15
N LEU A 265 7.04 2.36 -8.93
CA LEU A 265 6.11 1.38 -8.35
C LEU A 265 4.66 1.83 -8.44
N ILE A 266 4.37 3.08 -8.08
CA ILE A 266 3.00 3.61 -8.05
C ILE A 266 2.39 3.61 -9.45
N LEU A 267 3.11 4.13 -10.46
CA LEU A 267 2.61 4.17 -11.84
C LEU A 267 2.42 2.75 -12.42
N ASN A 268 3.39 1.86 -12.20
CA ASN A 268 3.36 0.47 -12.70
C ASN A 268 2.22 -0.39 -12.14
N LEU A 269 1.63 0.01 -11.01
CA LEU A 269 0.49 -0.67 -10.39
C LEU A 269 -0.87 -0.12 -10.84
N ASN A 270 -0.91 0.96 -11.62
CA ASN A 270 -2.13 1.49 -12.20
C ASN A 270 -2.45 0.84 -13.55
N GLU A 271 -3.73 0.88 -13.94
CA GLU A 271 -4.16 0.44 -15.27
C GLU A 271 -3.59 1.38 -16.35
N PRO A 272 -3.28 0.86 -17.56
CA PRO A 272 -2.87 1.70 -18.69
C PRO A 272 -3.89 2.78 -19.05
N ASN A 273 -3.42 3.82 -19.76
CA ASN A 273 -4.25 4.91 -20.24
C ASN A 273 -5.55 4.42 -20.94
N LYS A 274 -6.70 4.88 -20.44
CA LYS A 274 -8.04 4.57 -20.99
C LYS A 274 -8.68 5.73 -21.76
N LEU A 275 -7.98 6.86 -21.90
CA LEU A 275 -8.48 8.06 -22.59
C LEU A 275 -8.19 8.06 -24.09
N GLY A 276 -7.40 7.09 -24.59
CA GLY A 276 -6.95 7.07 -25.98
C GLY A 276 -5.93 8.19 -26.26
N ASP A 277 -6.13 8.96 -27.34
CA ASP A 277 -5.26 10.09 -27.65
C ASP A 277 -5.38 11.20 -26.59
N VAL A 278 -4.27 11.50 -25.93
CA VAL A 278 -4.13 12.54 -24.91
C VAL A 278 -3.24 13.69 -25.37
N SER A 279 -3.07 13.86 -26.68
CA SER A 279 -2.28 14.94 -27.28
C SER A 279 -2.78 16.35 -26.90
N TRP A 280 -4.03 16.47 -26.45
CA TRP A 280 -4.62 17.71 -25.92
C TRP A 280 -4.14 18.06 -24.50
N VAL A 281 -3.53 17.12 -23.76
CA VAL A 281 -2.90 17.40 -22.46
C VAL A 281 -1.53 18.03 -22.71
N LYS A 282 -1.36 19.28 -22.29
CA LYS A 282 -0.13 20.06 -22.55
C LYS A 282 0.52 20.50 -21.22
N PRO A 283 1.66 19.90 -20.83
CA PRO A 283 2.48 20.44 -19.75
C PRO A 283 2.91 21.88 -20.06
N GLY A 284 2.89 22.75 -19.05
CA GLY A 284 3.21 24.17 -19.23
C GLY A 284 3.41 24.88 -17.90
N LYS A 285 3.83 26.15 -17.97
CA LYS A 285 3.88 27.05 -16.81
C LYS A 285 2.67 27.96 -16.88
N TYR A 286 2.27 28.54 -15.75
CA TYR A 286 1.19 29.52 -15.76
C TYR A 286 1.42 30.60 -14.70
N VAL A 287 0.78 31.75 -14.91
CA VAL A 287 0.56 32.77 -13.89
C VAL A 287 -0.93 32.97 -13.72
N GLY A 288 -1.34 33.46 -12.55
CA GLY A 288 -2.75 33.67 -12.27
C GLY A 288 -3.01 34.87 -11.37
N ILE A 289 -4.18 35.46 -11.56
CA ILE A 289 -4.80 36.31 -10.54
C ILE A 289 -5.18 35.36 -9.39
N TRP A 290 -4.29 35.27 -8.40
CA TRP A 290 -4.40 34.29 -7.33
C TRP A 290 -3.78 34.80 -6.03
N TRP A 291 -2.47 35.05 -6.04
CA TRP A 291 -1.71 35.45 -4.85
C TRP A 291 -2.27 36.73 -4.20
N ALA A 292 -2.73 37.68 -5.01
CA ALA A 292 -3.31 38.94 -4.54
C ALA A 292 -4.49 38.75 -3.58
N MET A 293 -5.26 37.66 -3.71
CA MET A 293 -6.36 37.37 -2.78
C MET A 293 -5.86 36.75 -1.47
N HIS A 294 -4.83 35.92 -1.52
CA HIS A 294 -4.20 35.34 -0.31
C HIS A 294 -3.59 36.41 0.59
N ILE A 295 -2.95 37.43 -0.01
CA ILE A 295 -2.36 38.57 0.73
C ILE A 295 -3.33 39.73 0.97
N ARG A 296 -4.62 39.56 0.62
CA ARG A 296 -5.70 40.55 0.83
C ARG A 296 -5.56 41.88 0.08
N ASP A 297 -4.78 41.92 -1.00
CA ASP A 297 -4.75 43.06 -1.95
C ASP A 297 -6.00 43.09 -2.84
N ARG A 298 -6.57 41.91 -3.14
CA ARG A 298 -7.79 41.74 -3.95
C ARG A 298 -8.78 40.79 -3.28
N THR A 299 -10.03 40.82 -3.74
CA THR A 299 -11.08 39.89 -3.28
C THR A 299 -11.48 38.89 -4.36
N TRP A 300 -11.83 37.66 -3.94
CA TRP A 300 -12.56 36.71 -4.79
C TRP A 300 -13.98 37.20 -5.08
N GLY A 301 -14.70 37.66 -4.05
CA GLY A 301 -16.04 38.22 -4.21
C GLY A 301 -16.04 39.53 -5.02
N SER A 302 -17.20 39.86 -5.59
CA SER A 302 -17.44 41.13 -6.27
C SER A 302 -17.21 42.32 -5.34
N GLY A 303 -16.75 43.44 -5.87
CA GLY A 303 -16.53 44.67 -5.11
C GLY A 303 -15.44 45.55 -5.72
N PRO A 304 -15.10 46.68 -5.06
CA PRO A 304 -14.14 47.66 -5.60
C PRO A 304 -12.74 47.10 -5.86
N ILE A 305 -12.32 46.09 -5.09
CA ILE A 305 -11.01 45.44 -5.21
C ILE A 305 -11.12 44.00 -5.74
N HIS A 306 -12.20 43.67 -6.44
CA HIS A 306 -12.37 42.36 -7.07
C HIS A 306 -11.19 42.04 -8.01
N GLY A 307 -10.59 40.86 -7.85
CA GLY A 307 -9.41 40.45 -8.62
C GLY A 307 -9.73 40.08 -10.07
N ALA A 308 -10.79 39.28 -10.28
CA ALA A 308 -11.09 38.65 -11.58
C ALA A 308 -11.85 39.61 -12.52
N THR A 309 -11.25 40.76 -12.82
CA THR A 309 -11.78 41.72 -13.79
C THR A 309 -11.18 41.51 -15.17
N THR A 310 -11.92 41.84 -16.23
CA THR A 310 -11.43 41.80 -17.61
C THR A 310 -10.11 42.55 -17.79
N ARG A 311 -9.94 43.71 -17.12
CA ARG A 311 -8.71 44.50 -17.19
C ARG A 311 -7.52 43.77 -16.57
N GLU A 312 -7.67 43.23 -15.37
CA GLU A 312 -6.59 42.49 -14.71
C GLU A 312 -6.26 41.21 -15.48
N THR A 313 -7.26 40.47 -15.98
CA THR A 313 -7.02 39.26 -16.77
C THR A 313 -6.22 39.58 -18.03
N LYS A 314 -6.57 40.62 -18.79
CA LYS A 314 -5.80 41.07 -19.95
C LYS A 314 -4.36 41.44 -19.58
N ARG A 315 -4.17 42.18 -18.49
CA ARG A 315 -2.83 42.54 -18.00
C ARG A 315 -1.96 41.31 -17.68
N TYR A 316 -2.53 40.29 -17.04
CA TYR A 316 -1.84 39.02 -16.76
C TYR A 316 -1.56 38.22 -18.05
N MET A 317 -2.49 38.22 -19.01
CA MET A 317 -2.29 37.58 -20.32
C MET A 317 -1.17 38.24 -21.11
N ASP A 318 -1.11 39.58 -21.14
CA ASP A 318 -0.03 40.33 -21.79
C ASP A 318 1.34 39.98 -21.18
N PHE A 319 1.40 39.86 -19.84
CA PHE A 319 2.60 39.41 -19.14
C PHE A 319 2.96 37.96 -19.49
N ALA A 320 1.99 37.05 -19.46
CA ALA A 320 2.19 35.65 -19.79
C ALA A 320 2.74 35.48 -21.21
N ALA A 321 2.10 36.13 -22.19
CA ALA A 321 2.50 36.12 -23.60
C ALA A 321 3.91 36.69 -23.80
N LYS A 322 4.26 37.78 -23.10
CA LYS A 322 5.59 38.40 -23.18
C LYS A 322 6.71 37.50 -22.63
N HIS A 323 6.41 36.69 -21.62
CA HIS A 323 7.43 35.93 -20.87
C HIS A 323 7.41 34.41 -21.13
N GLY A 324 6.60 33.94 -22.09
CA GLY A 324 6.57 32.53 -22.47
C GLY A 324 6.08 31.61 -21.34
N PHE A 325 5.02 32.04 -20.66
CA PHE A 325 4.23 31.17 -19.81
C PHE A 325 3.33 30.28 -20.65
#